data_AF-A0A3N7A9I3-F1
#
_entry.id   AF-A0A3N7A9I3-F1
#
_cell.length_a   1.000
_cell.length_b   1.000
_cell.length_c   1.000
_cell.angle_alpha   90.00
_cell.angle_beta   90.00
_cell.angle_gamma   90.00
#
_symmetry.space_group_name_H-M   'P 1'
#
loop_
_entity.id
_entity.type
_entity.pdbx_description
1 polymer ?
#
loop_
_entity_poly.entity_id
_entity_poly.type
_entity_poly.pdbx_seq_one_letter_code
_entity_poly.pdbx_strand_id
1 'polypeptide(L)'
;MHKIFEYITEVIGWLRIVASPLLIGSGIGALIYIPQPSVKSLTIGCSIAFVGLIVGILWAVKVWQKKGTIQFLSSVMHIPELDKEGEEEPADKK
;
A
#
# COMPACT_ATOMS: atom_id res chain seq x y z
N MET A 1 -8.98 21.13 14.94
CA MET A 1 -7.86 20.89 14.00
C MET A 1 -7.35 19.44 13.97
N HIS A 2 -7.90 18.49 14.75
CA HIS A 2 -7.45 17.08 14.72
C HIS A 2 -7.96 16.26 13.51
N LYS A 3 -9.22 16.50 13.07
CA LYS A 3 -9.84 15.74 11.98
C LYS A 3 -9.15 15.89 10.62
N ILE A 4 -8.50 17.03 10.38
CA ILE A 4 -7.78 17.29 9.11
C ILE A 4 -6.49 16.49 9.05
N PHE A 5 -5.77 16.37 10.18
CA PHE A 5 -4.56 15.55 10.26
C PHE A 5 -4.87 14.06 10.05
N GLU A 6 -5.92 13.54 10.68
CA GLU A 6 -6.38 12.16 10.43
C GLU A 6 -6.73 11.93 8.96
N TYR A 7 -7.44 12.87 8.33
CA TYR A 7 -7.78 12.75 6.92
C TYR A 7 -6.54 12.77 6.02
N ILE A 8 -5.55 13.64 6.30
CA ILE A 8 -4.30 13.70 5.53
C ILE A 8 -3.53 12.38 5.67
N THR A 9 -3.38 11.85 6.88
CA THR A 9 -2.66 10.58 7.09
C THR A 9 -3.39 9.43 6.41
N GLU A 10 -4.71 9.43 6.43
CA GLU A 10 -5.53 8.41 5.76
C GLU A 10 -5.41 8.46 4.23
N VAL A 11 -5.36 9.66 3.64
CA VAL A 11 -5.11 9.87 2.20
C VAL A 11 -3.68 9.45 1.82
N ILE A 12 -2.68 9.75 2.64
CA ILE A 12 -1.29 9.30 2.40
C ILE A 12 -1.22 7.77 2.43
N GLY A 13 -1.87 7.14 3.40
CA GLY A 13 -1.99 5.68 3.47
C GLY A 13 -2.67 5.11 2.22
N TRP A 14 -3.75 5.77 1.75
CA TRP A 14 -4.48 5.35 0.55
C TRP A 14 -3.59 5.40 -0.68
N LEU A 15 -2.84 6.50 -0.86
CA LEU A 15 -1.90 6.66 -1.97
C LEU A 15 -0.82 5.57 -1.95
N ARG A 16 -0.33 5.21 -0.76
CA ARG A 16 0.67 4.14 -0.60
C ARG A 16 0.13 2.76 -0.99
N ILE A 17 -1.14 2.48 -0.69
CA ILE A 17 -1.80 1.24 -1.11
C ILE A 17 -2.00 1.20 -2.62
N VAL A 18 -2.43 2.30 -3.24
CA VAL A 18 -2.58 2.40 -4.70
C VAL A 18 -1.23 2.27 -5.41
N ALA A 19 -0.16 2.80 -4.82
CA ALA A 19 1.18 2.76 -5.40
C ALA A 19 1.68 1.33 -5.64
N SER A 20 1.33 0.35 -4.79
CA SER A 20 1.81 -1.02 -4.95
C SER A 20 1.32 -1.70 -6.26
N PRO A 21 0.01 -1.80 -6.54
CA PRO A 21 -0.48 -2.32 -7.82
C PRO A 21 -0.03 -1.51 -9.03
N LEU A 22 0.10 -0.18 -8.88
CA LEU A 22 0.59 0.69 -9.94
C LEU A 22 2.05 0.40 -10.28
N LEU A 23 2.91 0.23 -9.27
CA LEU A 23 4.32 -0.10 -9.47
C LEU A 23 4.49 -1.49 -10.08
N ILE A 24 3.69 -2.47 -9.67
CA ILE A 24 3.70 -3.82 -10.27
C ILE A 24 3.25 -3.74 -11.74
N GLY A 25 2.13 -3.06 -12.02
CA GLY A 25 1.63 -2.88 -13.39
C GLY A 25 2.63 -2.13 -14.28
N SER A 26 3.25 -1.08 -13.76
CA SER A 26 4.29 -0.31 -14.45
C SER A 26 5.57 -1.14 -14.66
N GLY A 27 5.97 -1.96 -13.68
CA GLY A 27 7.12 -2.86 -13.79
C GLY A 27 6.92 -3.92 -14.87
N ILE A 28 5.73 -4.52 -14.92
CA ILE A 28 5.36 -5.48 -15.97
C ILE A 28 5.34 -4.78 -17.34
N GLY A 29 4.75 -3.58 -17.44
CA GLY A 29 4.76 -2.81 -18.67
C GLY A 29 6.18 -2.46 -19.16
N ALA A 30 7.07 -2.08 -18.25
CA ALA A 30 8.47 -1.80 -18.56
C ALA A 30 9.23 -3.06 -19.02
N LEU A 31 8.99 -4.20 -18.38
CA LEU A 31 9.57 -5.49 -18.78
C LEU A 31 9.15 -5.92 -20.19
N ILE A 32 7.94 -5.57 -20.63
CA ILE A 32 7.46 -5.83 -21.98
C ILE A 32 8.08 -4.87 -23.00
N TYR A 33 8.33 -3.61 -22.61
CA TYR A 33 8.86 -2.58 -23.51
C TYR A 33 10.37 -2.69 -23.76
N ILE A 34 11.19 -2.96 -22.74
CA ILE A 34 12.66 -3.02 -22.84
C ILE A 34 13.16 -3.99 -23.95
N PRO A 35 12.67 -5.24 -24.06
CA PRO A 35 13.18 -6.18 -25.06
C PRO A 35 12.71 -5.87 -26.49
N GLN A 36 11.56 -5.20 -26.66
CA GLN A 36 11.01 -4.84 -27.97
C GLN A 36 10.37 -3.45 -27.91
N PRO A 37 11.17 -2.37 -27.98
CA PRO A 37 10.65 -1.01 -27.95
C PRO A 37 9.90 -0.71 -29.25
N SER A 38 8.58 -0.82 -29.19
CA SER A 38 7.69 -0.62 -30.33
C SER A 38 6.42 0.09 -29.88
N VAL A 39 5.69 0.72 -30.81
CA VAL A 39 4.41 1.37 -30.49
C VAL A 39 3.41 0.35 -29.93
N LYS A 40 3.44 -0.90 -30.43
CA LYS A 40 2.56 -1.98 -29.95
C LYS A 40 2.86 -2.36 -28.49
N SER A 41 4.13 -2.56 -28.14
CA SER A 41 4.53 -2.89 -26.77
C SER A 41 4.26 -1.74 -25.79
N LEU A 42 4.40 -0.49 -26.23
CA LEU A 42 4.03 0.69 -25.45
C LEU A 42 2.52 0.72 -25.16
N THR A 43 1.66 0.46 -26.15
CA THR A 43 0.20 0.42 -25.95
C THR A 43 -0.21 -0.69 -24.99
N ILE A 44 0.41 -1.87 -25.10
CA ILE A 44 0.14 -3.01 -24.20
C ILE A 44 0.59 -2.70 -22.78
N GLY A 45 1.81 -2.19 -22.61
CA GLY A 45 2.35 -1.81 -21.30
C GLY A 45 1.53 -0.71 -20.62
N CYS A 46 1.09 0.29 -21.39
CA CYS A 46 0.23 1.35 -20.89
C CYS A 46 -1.14 0.81 -20.46
N SER A 47 -1.72 -0.12 -21.23
CA SER A 47 -2.98 -0.79 -20.87
C SER A 47 -2.85 -1.57 -19.56
N ILE A 48 -1.75 -2.31 -19.37
CA ILE A 48 -1.47 -3.06 -18.14
C ILE A 48 -1.30 -2.13 -16.95
N ALA A 49 -0.54 -1.04 -17.11
CA ALA A 49 -0.38 -0.03 -16.07
C ALA A 49 -1.72 0.63 -15.70
N PHE A 50 -2.59 0.88 -16.69
CA PHE A 50 -3.91 1.44 -16.48
C PHE A 50 -4.83 0.49 -15.68
N VAL A 51 -4.80 -0.80 -16.03
CA VAL A 51 -5.53 -1.83 -15.27
C VAL A 51 -4.99 -1.93 -13.84
N GLY A 52 -3.67 -1.92 -13.66
CA GLY A 52 -3.03 -1.92 -12.34
C GLY A 52 -3.45 -0.71 -11.48
N LEU A 53 -3.55 0.47 -12.10
CA LEU A 53 -4.02 1.69 -11.45
C LEU A 53 -5.50 1.58 -11.03
N ILE A 54 -6.38 1.08 -11.92
CA ILE A 54 -7.80 0.89 -11.60
C ILE A 54 -7.96 -0.11 -10.45
N VAL A 55 -7.29 -1.25 -10.51
CA VAL A 55 -7.34 -2.27 -9.45
C VAL A 55 -6.79 -1.70 -8.14
N GLY A 56 -5.70 -0.94 -8.19
CA GLY A 56 -5.14 -0.27 -7.02
C GLY A 56 -6.10 0.71 -6.37
N ILE A 57 -6.77 1.57 -7.16
CA ILE A 57 -7.79 2.50 -6.67
C ILE A 57 -8.95 1.76 -6.02
N LEU A 58 -9.53 0.76 -6.71
CA LEU A 58 -10.65 -0.02 -6.18
C LEU A 58 -10.29 -0.71 -4.87
N TRP A 59 -9.08 -1.27 -4.78
CA TRP A 59 -8.61 -1.93 -3.57
C TRP A 59 -8.38 -0.94 -2.43
N ALA A 60 -7.74 0.19 -2.70
CA ALA A 60 -7.48 1.21 -1.69
C ALA A 60 -8.77 1.85 -1.16
N VAL A 61 -9.77 2.11 -2.02
CA VAL A 61 -11.10 2.57 -1.59
C VAL A 61 -11.79 1.53 -0.71
N LYS A 62 -11.71 0.24 -1.07
CA LYS A 62 -12.29 -0.84 -0.27
C LYS A 62 -11.62 -0.95 1.11
N VAL A 63 -10.31 -0.73 1.20
CA VAL A 63 -9.58 -0.72 2.47
C VAL A 63 -9.97 0.49 3.33
N TRP A 64 -10.02 1.69 2.73
CA TRP A 64 -10.45 2.92 3.41
C TRP A 64 -11.84 2.75 4.03
N GLN A 65 -12.81 2.25 3.28
CA GLN A 65 -14.19 2.07 3.77
C GLN A 65 -14.34 1.01 4.86
N LYS A 66 -13.48 -0.02 4.91
CA LYS A 66 -13.65 -1.14 5.87
C LYS A 66 -13.01 -0.90 7.23
N LYS A 67 -11.80 -0.36 7.26
CA LYS A 67 -10.99 -0.30 8.50
C LYS A 67 -10.31 1.05 8.71
N GLY A 68 -10.34 1.95 7.75
CA GLY A 68 -9.47 3.12 7.72
C GLY A 68 -8.04 2.75 7.32
N THR A 69 -7.42 3.58 6.49
CA THR A 69 -6.19 3.20 5.79
C THR A 69 -4.98 3.09 6.72
N ILE A 70 -4.95 3.91 7.76
CA ILE A 70 -3.91 3.89 8.80
C ILE A 70 -4.00 2.64 9.67
N GLN A 71 -5.21 2.22 10.05
CA GLN A 71 -5.39 1.01 10.85
C GLN A 71 -5.00 -0.25 10.06
N PHE A 72 -5.30 -0.28 8.76
CA PHE A 72 -4.83 -1.35 7.87
C PHE A 72 -3.31 -1.38 7.78
N LEU A 73 -2.67 -0.24 7.54
CA LEU A 73 -1.22 -0.15 7.45
C LEU A 73 -0.53 -0.52 8.77
N SER A 74 -1.08 -0.08 9.90
CA SER A 74 -0.62 -0.47 11.24
C SER A 74 -0.72 -1.98 11.46
N SER A 75 -1.83 -2.61 11.06
CA SER A 75 -1.99 -4.07 11.17
C SER A 75 -0.98 -4.85 10.32
N VAL A 76 -0.60 -4.32 9.16
CA VAL A 76 0.40 -4.94 8.27
C VAL A 76 1.82 -4.77 8.81
N MET A 77 2.11 -3.67 9.51
CA MET A 77 3.41 -3.42 10.14
C MET A 77 3.55 -4.04 11.53
N HIS A 78 2.45 -4.54 12.11
CA HIS A 78 2.46 -5.18 13.43
C HIS A 78 3.26 -6.48 13.38
N ILE A 79 4.36 -6.53 14.12
CA ILE A 79 5.18 -7.73 14.30
C ILE A 79 4.80 -8.30 15.67
N PRO A 80 3.97 -9.37 15.74
CA PRO A 80 3.38 -9.84 17.00
C PRO A 80 4.38 -10.38 18.04
N GLU A 81 5.66 -10.52 17.69
CA GLU A 81 6.75 -10.89 18.60
C GLU A 81 7.33 -9.68 19.35
N LEU A 82 7.40 -8.48 18.75
CA LEU A 82 8.04 -7.31 19.37
C LEU A 82 7.18 -6.65 20.46
N ASP A 83 5.87 -6.87 20.47
CA ASP A 83 4.98 -6.32 21.50
C ASP A 83 4.95 -7.14 22.80
N LYS A 84 5.54 -8.35 22.81
CA LYS A 84 5.58 -9.19 24.02
C LYS A 84 6.81 -8.96 24.90
N GLU A 85 7.85 -8.31 24.38
CA GLU A 85 9.12 -8.10 25.10
C GLU A 85 9.09 -6.89 26.06
N GLY A 86 7.95 -6.19 26.16
CA GLY A 86 7.76 -5.05 27.07
C GLY A 86 7.08 -5.37 28.40
N GLU A 87 6.61 -6.62 28.62
CA GLU A 87 5.84 -7.00 29.81
C GLU A 87 6.42 -8.21 30.57
N GLU A 88 7.72 -8.23 30.85
CA GLU A 88 8.34 -9.07 31.89
C GLU A 88 9.45 -8.21 32.53
N GLU A 89 9.47 -7.80 33.80
CA GLU A 89 9.24 -8.52 35.06
C GLU A 89 9.02 -7.47 36.20
N PRO A 90 8.00 -7.58 37.07
CA PRO A 90 7.90 -6.71 38.24
C PRO A 90 9.00 -7.08 39.23
N ALA A 91 9.91 -6.14 39.49
CA ALA A 91 10.95 -6.29 40.50
C ALA A 91 10.32 -6.67 41.86
N ASP A 92 10.48 -7.94 42.23
CA ASP A 92 10.08 -8.49 43.52
C ASP A 92 10.80 -7.72 44.62
N LYS A 93 10.01 -7.08 45.48
CA LYS A 93 10.47 -6.41 46.70
C LYS A 93 10.74 -7.49 47.75
N LYS A 94 12.01 -7.84 48.01
CA LYS A 94 12.47 -8.28 49.34
C LYS A 94 13.91 -7.89 49.62
#